data_AF-A0A285GZU2-F1
#
_entry.id   AF-A0A285GZU2-F1
#
_cell.length_a   1.000
_cell.length_b   1.000
_cell.length_c   1.000
_cell.angle_alpha   90.00
_cell.angle_beta   90.00
_cell.angle_gamma   90.00
#
_symmetry.space_group_name_H-M   'P 1'
#
loop_
_entity.id
_entity.type
_entity.pdbx_description
1 polymer ?
#
loop_
_entity_poly.entity_id
_entity_poly.type
_entity_poly.pdbx_seq_one_letter_code
_entity_poly.pdbx_strand_id
1 'polypeptide(L)'
;MGIRDEWNKAKADNGLGNGGIAQNTKQLQLGDEAAKAYAAGDWYFTPKLNAPATHHGLSGNISDWARMIRAITEAGWNLQHWTVAQDAQGRPEAYPVFIRRQA
;
A
#
# COMPACT_ATOMS: atom_id res chain seq x y z
N MET A 1 9.45 1.10 25.64
CA MET A 1 8.53 1.76 24.70
C MET A 1 8.21 0.72 23.65
N GLY A 2 6.97 0.20 23.65
CA GLY A 2 6.62 -0.93 22.79
C GLY A 2 6.36 -0.46 21.37
N ILE A 3 6.53 -1.33 20.38
CA ILE A 3 6.23 -1.04 18.97
C ILE A 3 4.84 -0.37 18.85
N ARG A 4 3.81 -0.86 19.56
CA ARG A 4 2.48 -0.23 19.59
C ARG A 4 2.45 1.26 19.97
N ASP A 5 3.35 1.74 20.81
CA ASP A 5 3.37 3.13 21.27
C ASP A 5 3.94 4.07 20.20
N GLU A 6 4.96 3.63 19.46
CA GLU A 6 5.55 4.39 18.35
C GLU A 6 4.57 4.51 17.17
N TRP A 7 3.79 3.47 16.92
CA TRP A 7 2.76 3.46 15.88
C TRP A 7 1.61 4.42 16.19
N ASN A 8 1.21 4.55 17.47
CA ASN A 8 0.16 5.49 17.87
C ASN A 8 0.61 6.95 17.77
N LYS A 9 1.88 7.23 18.08
CA LYS A 9 2.47 8.57 17.94
C LYS A 9 2.54 9.02 16.47
N ALA A 10 2.98 8.13 15.58
CA ALA A 10 3.05 8.41 14.14
C ALA A 10 1.68 8.73 13.49
N LYS A 11 0.58 8.19 14.04
CA LYS A 11 -0.78 8.53 13.60
C LYS A 11 -1.22 9.93 14.00
N ALA A 12 -0.81 10.40 15.18
CA ALA A 12 -1.13 11.73 15.67
C ALA A 12 -0.40 12.85 14.88
N ASP A 13 0.83 12.58 14.45
CA ASP A 13 1.69 13.57 13.80
C ASP A 13 1.35 13.83 12.31
N ASN A 14 0.54 12.97 11.68
CA ASN A 14 0.23 13.01 10.24
C ASN A 14 -1.05 13.77 9.85
N GLY A 15 -1.74 14.42 10.80
CA GLY A 15 -2.92 15.23 10.51
C GLY A 15 -2.58 16.72 10.39
N LEU A 16 -2.45 17.25 9.15
CA LEU A 16 -2.72 18.63 8.66
C LEU A 16 -2.17 18.87 7.22
N GLY A 17 -3.04 19.06 6.20
CA GLY A 17 -2.64 19.39 4.80
C GLY A 17 -3.41 18.72 3.64
N ASN A 18 -4.35 19.46 3.04
CA ASN A 18 -5.43 19.02 2.13
C ASN A 18 -5.03 18.54 0.70
N GLY A 19 -3.80 18.05 0.51
CA GLY A 19 -3.33 17.52 -0.78
C GLY A 19 -2.23 16.46 -0.66
N GLY A 20 -1.37 16.56 0.36
CA GLY A 20 -0.34 15.56 0.68
C GLY A 20 -0.82 14.44 1.62
N ILE A 21 -1.89 14.67 2.39
CA ILE A 21 -2.37 13.70 3.38
C ILE A 21 -3.17 12.57 2.76
N ALA A 22 -3.97 12.82 1.72
CA ALA A 22 -4.77 11.75 1.10
C ALA A 22 -3.89 10.63 0.50
N GLN A 23 -2.71 10.97 -0.02
CA GLN A 23 -1.72 9.99 -0.50
C GLN A 23 -1.01 9.27 0.66
N ASN A 24 -0.62 10.00 1.72
CA ASN A 24 -0.02 9.40 2.91
C ASN A 24 -0.99 8.46 3.65
N THR A 25 -2.27 8.82 3.77
CA THR A 25 -3.27 8.01 4.49
C THR A 25 -3.47 6.65 3.84
N LYS A 26 -3.54 6.56 2.51
CA LYS A 26 -3.71 5.29 1.81
C LYS A 26 -2.48 4.37 1.96
N GLN A 27 -1.28 4.94 1.88
CA GLN A 27 -0.03 4.20 2.07
C GLN A 27 0.08 3.67 3.51
N LEU A 28 -0.23 4.52 4.50
CA LEU A 28 -0.25 4.13 5.91
C LEU A 28 -1.31 3.06 6.19
N GLN A 29 -2.49 3.14 5.58
CA GLN A 29 -3.55 2.15 5.72
C GLN A 29 -3.17 0.79 5.12
N LEU A 30 -2.60 0.76 3.91
CA LEU A 30 -2.18 -0.49 3.26
C LEU A 30 -1.05 -1.20 4.01
N GLY A 31 -0.08 -0.45 4.54
CA GLY A 31 0.95 -1.01 5.41
C GLY A 31 0.38 -1.60 6.71
N ASP A 32 -0.55 -0.88 7.36
CA ASP A 32 -1.25 -1.34 8.57
C ASP A 32 -2.05 -2.64 8.31
N GLU A 33 -2.77 -2.71 7.19
CA GLU A 33 -3.55 -3.89 6.79
C GLU A 33 -2.64 -5.08 6.48
N ALA A 34 -1.55 -4.85 5.74
CA ALA A 34 -0.57 -5.88 5.44
C ALA A 34 0.09 -6.44 6.73
N ALA A 35 0.44 -5.56 7.67
CA ALA A 35 1.02 -5.97 8.95
C ALA A 35 0.02 -6.78 9.79
N LYS A 36 -1.26 -6.38 9.81
CA LYS A 36 -2.32 -7.14 10.50
C LYS A 36 -2.53 -8.51 9.88
N ALA A 37 -2.63 -8.61 8.55
CA ALA A 37 -2.77 -9.89 7.84
C ALA A 37 -1.58 -10.82 8.12
N TYR A 38 -0.35 -10.27 8.09
CA TYR A 38 0.84 -11.04 8.41
C TYR A 38 0.81 -11.56 9.86
N ALA A 39 0.44 -10.70 10.82
CA ALA A 39 0.30 -11.08 12.22
C ALA A 39 -0.82 -12.10 12.45
N ALA A 40 -1.90 -12.06 11.66
CA ALA A 40 -3.01 -13.01 11.73
C ALA A 40 -2.65 -14.41 11.24
N GLY A 41 -1.56 -14.54 10.47
CA GLY A 41 -1.13 -15.82 9.95
C GLY A 41 -1.41 -16.03 8.47
N ASP A 42 -1.96 -15.03 7.78
CA ASP A 42 -2.41 -15.18 6.39
C ASP A 42 -1.25 -15.55 5.46
N TRP A 43 -1.52 -16.46 4.53
CA TRP A 43 -0.52 -16.90 3.54
C TRP A 43 -0.40 -15.95 2.34
N TYR A 44 -1.47 -15.20 2.06
CA TYR A 44 -1.59 -14.34 0.89
C TYR A 44 -2.13 -12.98 1.29
N PHE A 45 -1.63 -11.92 0.64
CA PHE A 45 -2.16 -10.58 0.74
C PHE A 45 -2.36 -10.01 -0.66
N THR A 46 -3.60 -9.65 -0.99
CA THR A 46 -4.00 -9.28 -2.36
C THR A 46 -4.69 -7.92 -2.39
N PRO A 47 -3.95 -6.80 -2.30
CA PRO A 47 -4.56 -5.47 -2.30
C PRO A 47 -4.91 -5.03 -3.72
N LYS A 48 -5.81 -4.04 -3.83
CA LYS A 48 -6.05 -3.29 -5.06
C LYS A 48 -5.34 -1.94 -5.00
N LEU A 49 -4.47 -1.65 -5.96
CA LEU A 49 -3.75 -0.38 -6.07
C LEU A 49 -4.35 0.47 -7.20
N ASN A 50 -5.02 1.56 -6.85
CA ASN A 50 -5.59 2.47 -7.84
C ASN A 50 -4.52 3.49 -8.30
N ALA A 51 -4.50 3.84 -9.58
CA ALA A 51 -3.69 4.97 -10.03
C ALA A 51 -4.31 6.31 -9.57
N PRO A 52 -3.49 7.32 -9.25
CA PRO A 52 -3.99 8.64 -8.92
C PRO A 52 -4.74 9.25 -10.11
N ALA A 53 -5.90 9.85 -9.83
CA ALA A 53 -6.82 10.40 -10.85
C ALA A 53 -6.23 11.55 -11.69
N THR A 54 -5.06 12.07 -11.32
CA THR A 54 -4.43 13.24 -11.95
C THR A 54 -3.25 12.89 -12.87
N HIS A 55 -2.85 11.62 -13.00
CA HIS A 55 -1.69 11.22 -13.81
C HIS A 55 -2.03 10.10 -14.79
N HIS A 56 -2.82 10.42 -15.82
CA HIS A 56 -3.08 9.56 -16.97
C HIS A 56 -2.00 9.79 -18.03
N GLY A 57 -1.11 8.80 -18.28
CA GLY A 57 -0.32 8.79 -19.53
C GLY A 57 1.21 8.80 -19.44
N LEU A 58 1.83 8.46 -18.31
CA LEU A 58 3.29 8.26 -18.27
C LEU A 58 3.66 6.78 -18.44
N SER A 59 4.37 6.47 -19.52
CA SER A 59 5.17 5.25 -19.68
C SER A 59 6.32 5.30 -18.66
N GLY A 60 6.06 4.97 -17.40
CA GLY A 60 7.04 5.16 -16.31
C GLY A 60 6.53 4.77 -14.92
N ASN A 61 7.25 5.23 -13.89
CA ASN A 61 6.96 4.91 -12.49
C ASN A 61 5.63 5.54 -12.03
N ILE A 62 4.69 4.71 -11.58
CA ILE A 62 3.54 5.17 -10.80
C ILE A 62 4.01 5.28 -9.35
N SER A 63 4.51 6.46 -8.99
CA SER A 63 5.17 6.73 -7.69
C SER A 63 4.34 6.27 -6.48
N ASP A 64 3.02 6.39 -6.55
CA ASP A 64 2.11 5.96 -5.50
C ASP A 64 2.08 4.43 -5.33
N TRP A 65 2.12 3.67 -6.43
CA TRP A 65 2.20 2.21 -6.38
C TRP A 65 3.51 1.75 -5.77
N ALA A 66 4.63 2.37 -6.15
CA ALA A 66 5.94 2.04 -5.58
C ALA A 66 5.96 2.21 -4.06
N ARG A 67 5.38 3.30 -3.54
CA ARG A 67 5.28 3.55 -2.08
C ARG A 67 4.35 2.56 -1.39
N MET A 68 3.20 2.23 -1.98
CA MET A 68 2.28 1.24 -1.43
C MET A 68 2.90 -0.17 -1.39
N ILE A 69 3.53 -0.59 -2.48
CA ILE A 69 4.24 -1.88 -2.56
C ILE A 69 5.35 -1.94 -1.52
N ARG A 70 6.14 -0.87 -1.36
CA ARG A 70 7.18 -0.79 -0.34
C ARG A 70 6.63 -1.02 1.07
N ALA A 71 5.56 -0.32 1.45
CA ALA A 71 4.93 -0.47 2.77
C ALA A 71 4.50 -1.93 3.05
N ILE A 72 3.95 -2.60 2.03
CA ILE A 72 3.56 -4.02 2.12
C ILE A 72 4.80 -4.91 2.30
N THR A 73 5.86 -4.67 1.53
CA THR A 73 7.09 -5.48 1.62
C THR A 73 7.87 -5.29 2.93
N GLU A 74 7.77 -4.11 3.54
CA GLU A 74 8.33 -3.80 4.86
C GLU A 74 7.58 -4.55 5.97
N ALA A 75 6.29 -4.85 5.76
CA ALA A 75 5.48 -5.67 6.67
C ALA A 75 5.79 -7.19 6.61
N GLY A 76 6.75 -7.63 5.78
CA GLY A 76 7.19 -9.03 5.69
C GLY A 76 6.64 -9.82 4.51
N TRP A 77 6.00 -9.15 3.57
CA TRP A 77 5.46 -9.75 2.36
C TRP A 77 6.46 -9.69 1.19
N ASN A 78 6.33 -10.62 0.25
CA ASN A 78 7.05 -10.66 -1.03
C ASN A 78 6.05 -10.64 -2.18
N LEU A 79 6.25 -9.75 -3.17
CA LEU A 79 5.41 -9.73 -4.36
C LEU A 79 5.69 -10.98 -5.20
N GLN A 80 4.66 -11.78 -5.46
CA GLN A 80 4.76 -13.01 -6.24
C GLN A 80 4.22 -12.83 -7.66
N HIS A 81 3.08 -12.15 -7.79
CA HIS A 81 2.42 -11.94 -9.07
C HIS A 81 1.68 -10.61 -9.05
N TRP A 82 1.35 -10.08 -10.22
CA TRP A 82 0.45 -8.95 -10.35
C TRP A 82 -0.20 -8.92 -11.72
N THR A 83 -1.37 -8.32 -11.78
CA THR A 83 -2.05 -7.98 -13.03
C THR A 83 -2.50 -6.52 -12.98
N VAL A 84 -2.72 -5.94 -14.15
CA VAL A 84 -3.22 -4.57 -14.31
C VAL A 84 -4.48 -4.62 -15.16
N ALA A 85 -5.51 -3.90 -14.73
CA ALA A 85 -6.76 -3.71 -15.45
C ALA A 85 -7.09 -2.22 -15.52
N GLN A 86 -8.20 -1.90 -16.18
CA GLN A 86 -8.80 -0.57 -16.13
C GLN A 86 -10.11 -0.63 -15.35
N ASP A 87 -10.37 0.38 -14.53
CA ASP A 87 -11.68 0.58 -13.92
C ASP A 87 -12.72 1.02 -14.97
N ALA A 88 -13.98 1.18 -14.54
CA ALA A 88 -15.07 1.62 -15.41
C ALA A 88 -14.86 3.03 -16.00
N GLN A 89 -13.90 3.80 -15.47
CA GLN A 89 -13.53 5.14 -15.92
C GLN A 89 -12.24 5.13 -16.76
N GLY A 90 -11.72 3.95 -17.11
CA GLY A 90 -10.49 3.80 -17.90
C GLY A 90 -9.20 4.04 -17.11
N ARG A 91 -9.27 4.15 -15.79
CA ARG A 91 -8.09 4.39 -14.94
C ARG A 91 -7.40 3.06 -14.64
N PRO A 92 -6.06 3.01 -14.66
CA PRO A 92 -5.36 1.77 -14.37
C PRO A 92 -5.49 1.38 -12.88
N GLU A 93 -5.72 0.09 -12.64
CA GLU A 93 -5.74 -0.54 -11.33
C GLU A 93 -4.80 -1.75 -11.36
N ALA A 94 -3.99 -1.93 -10.31
CA ALA A 94 -3.15 -3.11 -10.14
C ALA A 94 -3.70 -4.03 -9.05
N TYR A 95 -3.59 -5.33 -9.30
CA TYR A 95 -4.01 -6.42 -8.41
C TYR A 95 -2.80 -7.32 -8.11
N PRO A 96 -1.86 -6.86 -7.26
CA PRO A 96 -0.75 -7.68 -6.83
C PRO A 96 -1.18 -8.81 -5.88
N VAL A 97 -0.47 -9.93 -5.97
CA VAL A 97 -0.52 -11.05 -5.03
C VAL A 97 0.81 -11.10 -4.31
N PHE A 98 0.76 -10.94 -3.00
CA PHE A 98 1.91 -11.10 -2.13
C PHE A 98 1.82 -12.41 -1.37
N ILE A 99 2.96 -13.05 -1.17
CA ILE A 99 3.14 -14.23 -0.32
C ILE A 99 4.02 -13.85 0.87
N ARG A 100 3.92 -14.60 1.97
CA ARG A 100 4.81 -14.38 3.12
C ARG A 100 6.27 -14.58 2.70
N ARG A 101 7.17 -13.75 3.20
CA ARG A 101 8.60 -14.01 3.11
C ARG A 101 8.91 -15.25 3.96
N GLN A 102 9.30 -16.33 3.30
CA GLN A 102 9.87 -17.48 4.01
C GLN A 102 11.18 -17.01 4.66
N ALA A 103 11.30 -17.25 5.96
CA ALA A 103 12.49 -16.92 6.74
C ALA A 103 13.67 -17.81 6.34
#